data_AF-A0A963X9R4-F1
#
_entry.id   AF-A0A963X9R4-F1
#
_cell.length_a   1.000
_cell.length_b   1.000
_cell.length_c   1.000
_cell.angle_alpha   90.00
_cell.angle_beta   90.00
_cell.angle_gamma   90.00
#
_symmetry.space_group_name_H-M   'P 1'
#
loop_
_entity.id
_entity.type
_entity.pdbx_description
1 polymer ?
#
loop_
_entity_poly.entity_id
_entity_poly.type
_entity_poly.pdbx_seq_one_letter_code
_entity_poly.pdbx_strand_id
1 'polypeptide(L)'
;RDDYDHGPSRLWRSDAATWASDPSNVKQYSIYDATRNQYYSFDKSEWRDEPYGNGAGDPGDAIQMTWPEVWATMSIDWFANKIIAPAYNNTVRNTWRSDSVAEPVANEYIRDDKDARTIEICSAAKEQGIKVFTIGFEAPTRGLNLLRTCASSPAHFYSVSGLQIADAFAGIASSISKLRLTE
;
A
#
# COMPACT_ATOMS: atom_id res chain seq x y z
N ARG A 1 8.44 -0.16 -17.70
CA ARG A 1 9.28 -0.42 -16.51
C ARG A 1 9.45 0.93 -15.85
N ASP A 2 8.51 1.27 -14.98
CA ASP A 2 8.74 1.86 -13.66
C ASP A 2 7.41 2.40 -13.10
N ASP A 3 7.30 2.29 -11.79
CA ASP A 3 6.46 3.11 -10.92
C ASP A 3 4.99 2.76 -10.73
N TYR A 4 4.74 1.54 -10.24
CA TYR A 4 4.01 1.53 -8.98
C TYR A 4 4.96 1.90 -7.85
N ASP A 5 4.89 3.17 -7.48
CA ASP A 5 4.80 3.54 -6.07
C ASP A 5 5.96 3.11 -5.15
N HIS A 6 7.20 3.31 -5.59
CA HIS A 6 8.38 3.21 -4.75
C HIS A 6 9.14 4.54 -4.78
N GLY A 7 9.66 4.97 -3.63
CA GLY A 7 10.29 6.29 -3.50
C GLY A 7 9.28 7.43 -3.27
N PRO A 8 9.67 8.68 -3.61
CA PRO A 8 8.85 9.86 -3.36
C PRO A 8 7.53 9.80 -4.14
N SER A 9 6.43 10.04 -3.45
CA SER A 9 5.11 10.15 -4.07
C SER A 9 4.87 11.55 -4.64
N ARG A 10 3.76 11.69 -5.35
CA ARG A 10 3.25 13.00 -5.79
C ARG A 10 2.53 13.76 -4.68
N LEU A 11 2.28 13.12 -3.53
CA LEU A 11 1.54 13.72 -2.42
C LEU A 11 2.50 14.36 -1.43
N TRP A 12 2.16 15.58 -1.05
CA TRP A 12 2.84 16.37 -0.04
C TRP A 12 1.88 16.63 1.10
N ARG A 13 2.38 16.62 2.33
CA ARG A 13 1.62 16.95 3.54
C ARG A 13 2.28 18.11 4.26
N SER A 14 1.49 18.99 4.86
CA SER A 14 1.97 19.95 5.84
C SER A 14 2.17 19.26 7.19
N ASP A 15 3.27 19.56 7.88
CA ASP A 15 3.56 19.06 9.22
C ASP A 15 2.98 19.92 10.36
N ALA A 16 2.13 20.90 10.02
CA ALA A 16 1.61 21.84 10.99
C ALA A 16 0.89 21.15 12.15
N ALA A 17 1.13 21.66 13.37
CA ALA A 17 0.47 21.18 14.58
C ALA A 17 -1.08 21.22 14.51
N THR A 18 -1.64 22.14 13.71
CA THR A 18 -3.09 22.23 13.45
C THR A 18 -3.68 20.95 12.85
N TRP A 19 -2.88 20.17 12.10
CA TRP A 19 -3.31 18.94 11.44
C TRP A 19 -2.96 17.68 12.23
N ALA A 20 -2.11 17.78 13.26
CA ALA A 20 -1.60 16.64 14.02
C ALA A 20 -2.70 15.78 14.66
N SER A 21 -3.84 16.38 15.02
CA SER A 21 -4.98 15.67 15.61
C SER A 21 -5.95 15.04 14.60
N ASP A 22 -5.82 15.35 13.31
CA ASP A 22 -6.69 14.83 12.26
C ASP A 22 -5.91 14.53 10.96
N PRO A 23 -5.20 13.39 10.89
CA PRO A 23 -4.49 12.96 9.69
C PRO A 23 -5.40 12.72 8.48
N SER A 24 -6.71 12.58 8.71
CA SER A 24 -7.71 12.37 7.66
C SER A 24 -8.15 13.67 6.99
N ASN A 25 -7.74 14.83 7.52
CA ASN A 25 -8.13 16.11 6.96
C ASN A 25 -7.42 16.36 5.63
N VAL A 26 -8.18 16.33 4.53
CA VAL A 26 -7.62 16.47 3.19
C VAL A 26 -6.88 17.80 2.98
N LYS A 27 -7.24 18.84 3.73
CA LYS A 27 -6.70 20.20 3.59
C LYS A 27 -5.21 20.30 3.89
N GLN A 28 -4.66 19.38 4.68
CA GLN A 28 -3.23 19.35 4.99
C GLN A 28 -2.37 18.91 3.80
N TYR A 29 -2.98 18.42 2.71
CA TYR A 29 -2.25 17.87 1.58
C TYR A 29 -2.16 18.84 0.41
N SER A 30 -1.22 18.54 -0.48
CA SER A 30 -1.21 18.99 -1.86
C SER A 30 -0.67 17.90 -2.78
N ILE A 31 -1.16 17.84 -4.03
CA ILE A 31 -0.69 16.85 -5.02
C ILE A 31 0.02 17.53 -6.17
N TYR A 32 1.25 17.09 -6.45
CA TYR A 32 2.04 17.58 -7.57
C TYR A 32 1.57 17.00 -8.90
N ASP A 33 1.50 17.84 -9.93
CA ASP A 33 1.22 17.47 -11.31
C ASP A 33 2.34 17.92 -12.25
N ALA A 34 3.06 16.94 -12.78
CA ALA A 34 4.21 17.16 -13.65
C ALA A 34 3.84 17.81 -14.99
N THR A 35 2.60 17.65 -15.46
CA THR A 35 2.17 18.28 -16.73
C THR A 35 1.95 19.77 -16.58
N ARG A 36 1.56 20.22 -15.38
CA ARG A 36 1.40 21.63 -15.02
C ARG A 36 2.64 22.22 -14.37
N ASN A 37 3.52 21.37 -13.83
CA ASN A 37 4.60 21.75 -12.91
C ASN A 37 4.05 22.54 -11.70
N GLN A 38 2.92 22.08 -11.15
CA GLN A 38 2.19 22.76 -10.08
C GLN A 38 1.63 21.77 -9.06
N TYR A 39 1.24 22.29 -7.90
CA TYR A 39 0.66 21.56 -6.77
C TYR A 39 -0.79 21.98 -6.59
N TYR A 40 -1.72 21.02 -6.59
CA TYR A 40 -3.09 21.31 -6.20
C TYR A 40 -3.18 21.32 -4.67
N SER A 41 -3.44 22.48 -4.07
CA SER A 41 -3.66 22.62 -2.63
C SER A 41 -5.12 22.35 -2.30
N PHE A 42 -5.38 21.39 -1.42
CA PHE A 42 -6.75 21.04 -1.02
C PHE A 42 -7.35 22.05 -0.03
N ASP A 43 -6.53 22.75 0.76
CA ASP A 43 -6.99 23.87 1.61
C ASP A 43 -7.44 25.07 0.77
N LYS A 44 -6.60 25.48 -0.18
CA LYS A 44 -6.86 26.65 -1.05
C LYS A 44 -7.80 26.35 -2.22
N SER A 45 -7.96 25.07 -2.55
CA SER A 45 -8.75 24.60 -3.70
C SER A 45 -8.28 25.19 -5.04
N GLU A 46 -6.96 25.27 -5.23
CA GLU A 46 -6.33 25.85 -6.42
C GLU A 46 -4.97 25.19 -6.73
N TRP A 47 -4.52 25.34 -7.98
CA TRP A 47 -3.17 24.99 -8.42
C TRP A 47 -2.19 26.11 -8.06
N ARG A 48 -1.06 25.75 -7.47
CA ARG A 48 -0.03 26.66 -6.95
C ARG A 48 1.36 26.21 -7.37
N ASP A 49 2.32 27.13 -7.39
CA ASP A 49 3.70 26.82 -7.77
C ASP A 49 4.49 26.14 -6.63
N GLU A 50 3.95 26.15 -5.42
CA GLU A 50 4.55 25.54 -4.21
C GLU A 50 3.55 24.58 -3.54
N PRO A 51 4.04 23.52 -2.87
CA PRO A 51 3.19 22.64 -2.08
C PRO A 51 2.60 23.36 -0.87
N TYR A 52 1.44 22.88 -0.40
CA TYR A 52 0.81 23.39 0.81
C TYR A 52 1.74 23.19 2.02
N GLY A 53 2.03 24.28 2.73
CA GLY A 53 3.02 24.37 3.81
C GLY A 53 4.16 25.34 3.46
N ASN A 54 4.62 25.36 2.20
CA ASN A 54 5.75 26.21 1.84
C ASN A 54 5.34 27.63 1.42
N GLY A 55 4.07 27.86 1.10
CA GLY A 55 3.62 29.16 0.62
C GLY A 55 3.28 30.14 1.75
N ALA A 56 3.35 31.43 1.44
CA ALA A 56 3.07 32.49 2.41
C ALA A 56 1.67 32.36 3.05
N GLY A 57 1.63 32.23 4.38
CA GLY A 57 0.39 32.06 5.14
C GLY A 57 -0.12 30.63 5.24
N ASP A 58 0.60 29.65 4.69
CA ASP A 58 0.36 28.25 4.99
C ASP A 58 0.96 27.90 6.36
N PRO A 59 0.28 27.05 7.15
CA PRO A 59 0.83 26.55 8.40
C PRO A 59 1.80 25.38 8.15
N GLY A 60 2.86 25.30 8.94
CA GLY A 60 3.85 24.20 8.91
C GLY A 60 4.74 24.21 7.68
N ASP A 61 5.50 23.13 7.49
CA ASP A 61 6.38 22.90 6.34
C ASP A 61 5.85 21.75 5.47
N ALA A 62 6.05 21.84 4.15
CA ALA A 62 5.63 20.79 3.23
C ALA A 62 6.62 19.62 3.21
N ILE A 63 6.14 18.43 3.55
CA ILE A 63 6.88 17.17 3.53
C ILE A 63 6.37 16.32 2.37
N GLN A 64 7.28 15.94 1.46
CA GLN A 64 6.97 14.96 0.42
C GLN A 64 6.80 13.59 1.04
N MET A 65 5.63 12.98 0.85
CA MET A 65 5.39 11.62 1.33
C MET A 65 6.01 10.64 0.35
N THR A 66 6.55 9.53 0.85
CA THR A 66 6.82 8.34 0.04
C THR A 66 5.52 7.60 -0.22
N TRP A 67 5.47 6.81 -1.30
CA TRP A 67 4.29 6.00 -1.56
C TRP A 67 3.94 4.99 -0.45
N PRO A 68 4.91 4.31 0.20
CA PRO A 68 4.64 3.53 1.41
C PRO A 68 3.97 4.34 2.53
N GLU A 69 4.38 5.59 2.76
CA GLU A 69 3.74 6.45 3.77
C GLU A 69 2.32 6.83 3.36
N VAL A 70 2.07 7.12 2.07
CA VAL A 70 0.72 7.37 1.55
C VAL A 70 -0.17 6.17 1.85
N TRP A 71 0.26 4.95 1.50
CA TRP A 71 -0.52 3.73 1.70
C TRP A 71 -0.61 3.27 3.16
N ALA A 72 0.31 3.67 4.02
CA ALA A 72 0.19 3.52 5.46
C ALA A 72 -0.82 4.50 6.08
N THR A 73 -1.03 5.65 5.44
CA THR A 73 -1.89 6.73 5.95
C THR A 73 -3.33 6.61 5.46
N MET A 74 -3.55 6.16 4.22
CA MET A 74 -4.87 6.15 3.59
C MET A 74 -5.07 4.93 2.67
N SER A 75 -6.33 4.53 2.50
CA SER A 75 -6.68 3.50 1.53
C SER A 75 -6.63 4.04 0.10
N ILE A 76 -6.42 3.14 -0.88
CA ILE A 76 -6.49 3.48 -2.30
C ILE A 76 -7.85 4.11 -2.66
N ASP A 77 -8.94 3.61 -2.09
CA ASP A 77 -10.28 4.17 -2.30
C ASP A 77 -10.39 5.62 -1.81
N TRP A 78 -9.86 5.90 -0.61
CA TRP A 78 -9.84 7.24 -0.05
C TRP A 78 -8.98 8.17 -0.89
N PHE A 79 -7.77 7.75 -1.28
CA PHE A 79 -6.88 8.52 -2.15
C PHE A 79 -7.54 8.86 -3.48
N ALA A 80 -8.15 7.86 -4.14
CA ALA A 80 -8.88 8.08 -5.37
C ALA A 80 -10.00 9.13 -5.19
N ASN A 81 -10.83 8.99 -4.16
CA ASN A 81 -12.01 9.84 -3.97
C ASN A 81 -11.70 11.23 -3.38
N LYS A 82 -10.69 11.36 -2.52
CA LYS A 82 -10.40 12.58 -1.77
C LYS A 82 -9.22 13.35 -2.31
N ILE A 83 -8.30 12.70 -3.02
CA ILE A 83 -7.14 13.36 -3.63
C ILE A 83 -7.33 13.48 -5.15
N ILE A 84 -7.55 12.36 -5.85
CA ILE A 84 -7.56 12.35 -7.32
C ILE A 84 -8.81 13.01 -7.90
N ALA A 85 -10.00 12.70 -7.37
CA ALA A 85 -11.25 13.26 -7.89
C ALA A 85 -11.29 14.80 -7.80
N PRO A 86 -10.97 15.43 -6.65
CA PRO A 86 -11.02 16.89 -6.54
C PRO A 86 -9.93 17.61 -7.35
N ALA A 87 -8.73 17.04 -7.45
CA ALA A 87 -7.63 17.67 -8.21
C ALA A 87 -7.82 17.54 -9.73
N TYR A 88 -8.46 16.47 -10.21
CA TYR A 88 -8.59 16.20 -11.65
C TYR A 88 -10.05 16.09 -12.10
N ASN A 89 -10.67 14.94 -11.87
CA ASN A 89 -12.08 14.63 -12.16
C ASN A 89 -12.38 13.15 -11.86
N ASN A 90 -13.65 12.77 -12.03
CA ASN A 90 -14.11 11.39 -11.86
C ASN A 90 -13.48 10.38 -12.83
N THR A 91 -13.15 10.79 -14.06
CA THR A 91 -12.53 9.89 -15.05
C THR A 91 -11.15 9.46 -14.60
N VAL A 92 -10.30 10.41 -14.19
CA VAL A 92 -8.96 10.10 -13.66
C VAL A 92 -9.09 9.32 -12.35
N ARG A 93 -10.02 9.69 -11.47
CA ARG A 93 -10.29 8.96 -10.23
C ARG A 93 -10.63 7.48 -10.46
N ASN A 94 -11.41 7.17 -11.49
CA ASN A 94 -11.79 5.79 -11.80
C ASN A 94 -10.60 4.92 -12.20
N THR A 95 -9.54 5.51 -12.76
CA THR A 95 -8.30 4.76 -13.04
C THR A 95 -7.64 4.26 -11.76
N TRP A 96 -7.91 4.85 -10.59
CA TRP A 96 -7.36 4.38 -9.30
C TRP A 96 -8.28 3.38 -8.57
N ARG A 97 -9.43 3.01 -9.15
CA ARG A 97 -10.42 2.13 -8.51
C ARG A 97 -10.47 0.76 -9.19
N SER A 98 -10.23 -0.31 -8.44
CA SER A 98 -10.23 -1.71 -8.90
C SER A 98 -11.55 -2.17 -9.54
N ASP A 99 -12.64 -1.52 -9.16
CA ASP A 99 -14.04 -1.83 -9.44
C ASP A 99 -14.62 -1.06 -10.63
N SER A 100 -13.88 -0.10 -11.19
CA SER A 100 -14.42 0.88 -12.18
C SER A 100 -13.84 0.80 -13.59
N VAL A 101 -12.72 0.09 -13.79
CA VAL A 101 -12.07 -0.10 -15.11
C VAL A 101 -11.43 -1.48 -15.19
N ALA A 102 -11.21 -2.00 -16.41
CA ALA A 102 -10.66 -3.34 -16.63
C ALA A 102 -9.21 -3.49 -16.12
N GLU A 103 -8.41 -2.43 -16.26
CA GLU A 103 -7.03 -2.33 -15.78
C GLU A 103 -6.85 -0.98 -15.09
N PRO A 104 -7.25 -0.83 -13.83
CA PRO A 104 -7.03 0.40 -13.11
C PRO A 104 -5.53 0.59 -12.95
N VAL A 105 -5.05 1.84 -12.99
CA VAL A 105 -3.72 2.24 -12.53
C VAL A 105 -3.42 1.49 -11.24
N ALA A 106 -4.35 1.49 -10.25
CA ALA A 106 -4.27 0.69 -9.02
C ALA A 106 -3.82 -0.75 -9.24
N ASN A 107 -4.22 -1.41 -10.32
CA ASN A 107 -3.91 -2.78 -10.69
C ASN A 107 -2.91 -2.95 -11.84
N GLU A 108 -2.57 -1.90 -12.59
CA GLU A 108 -1.82 -1.95 -13.86
C GLU A 108 -0.38 -2.47 -13.68
N TYR A 109 0.14 -2.42 -12.45
CA TYR A 109 1.44 -2.99 -12.07
C TYR A 109 1.37 -4.08 -10.99
N ILE A 110 0.17 -4.55 -10.63
CA ILE A 110 -0.03 -5.33 -9.40
C ILE A 110 0.17 -6.83 -9.58
N ARG A 111 0.02 -7.38 -10.78
CA ARG A 111 -0.15 -8.83 -10.88
C ARG A 111 1.18 -9.57 -10.86
N ASP A 112 2.04 -9.36 -11.84
CA ASP A 112 3.24 -10.19 -11.98
C ASP A 112 4.43 -9.66 -11.15
N ASP A 113 4.62 -8.34 -11.06
CA ASP A 113 5.71 -7.73 -10.29
C ASP A 113 5.56 -7.96 -8.77
N LYS A 114 4.33 -7.98 -8.23
CA LYS A 114 4.12 -8.25 -6.80
C LYS A 114 4.28 -9.72 -6.45
N ASP A 115 3.84 -10.62 -7.33
CA ASP A 115 4.07 -12.04 -7.17
C ASP A 115 5.59 -12.32 -7.17
N ALA A 116 6.33 -11.74 -8.12
CA ALA A 116 7.79 -11.84 -8.19
C ALA A 116 8.48 -11.27 -6.94
N ARG A 117 8.16 -10.04 -6.53
CA ARG A 117 8.71 -9.41 -5.31
C ARG A 117 8.41 -10.22 -4.04
N THR A 118 7.20 -10.79 -3.95
CA THR A 118 6.83 -11.67 -2.84
C THR A 118 7.74 -12.88 -2.81
N ILE A 119 7.96 -13.54 -3.95
CA ILE A 119 8.87 -14.69 -4.03
C ILE A 119 10.32 -14.30 -3.70
N GLU A 120 10.80 -13.15 -4.16
CA GLU A 120 12.13 -12.64 -3.83
C GLU A 120 12.31 -12.44 -2.32
N ILE A 121 11.35 -11.79 -1.66
CA ILE A 121 11.38 -11.58 -0.20
C ILE A 121 11.34 -12.91 0.54
N CYS A 122 10.45 -13.83 0.16
CA CYS A 122 10.37 -15.14 0.80
C CYS A 122 11.66 -15.95 0.59
N SER A 123 12.31 -15.81 -0.56
CA SER A 123 13.58 -16.49 -0.87
C SER A 123 14.72 -15.91 -0.03
N ALA A 124 14.85 -14.59 0.05
CA ALA A 124 15.84 -13.93 0.89
C ALA A 124 15.67 -14.30 2.38
N ALA A 125 14.43 -14.41 2.87
CA ALA A 125 14.16 -14.86 4.23
C ALA A 125 14.61 -16.33 4.44
N LYS A 126 14.25 -17.22 3.51
CA LYS A 126 14.65 -18.64 3.57
C LYS A 126 16.17 -18.82 3.53
N GLU A 127 16.88 -18.03 2.73
CA GLU A 127 18.35 -18.03 2.65
C GLU A 127 19.01 -17.62 3.96
N GLN A 128 18.36 -16.76 4.75
CA GLN A 128 18.79 -16.40 6.11
C GLN A 128 18.37 -17.43 7.18
N GLY A 129 17.83 -18.59 6.77
CA GLY A 129 17.39 -19.64 7.69
C GLY A 129 16.03 -19.38 8.34
N ILE A 130 15.31 -18.32 7.96
CA ILE A 130 13.98 -18.01 8.48
C ILE A 130 12.96 -19.01 7.93
N LYS A 131 12.13 -19.57 8.80
CA LYS A 131 11.01 -20.44 8.41
C LYS A 131 9.79 -19.59 8.07
N VAL A 132 9.33 -19.71 6.82
CA VAL A 132 8.22 -18.97 6.25
C VAL A 132 6.98 -19.87 6.23
N PHE A 133 5.98 -19.51 7.04
CA PHE A 133 4.65 -20.10 7.04
C PHE A 133 3.69 -19.18 6.29
N THR A 134 2.81 -19.74 5.47
CA THR A 134 1.85 -18.97 4.67
C THR A 134 0.45 -19.54 4.82
N ILE A 135 -0.55 -18.66 4.94
CA ILE A 135 -1.96 -19.02 5.02
C ILE A 135 -2.71 -18.34 3.87
N GLY A 136 -3.26 -19.14 2.96
CA GLY A 136 -4.20 -18.68 1.95
C GLY A 136 -5.62 -18.78 2.50
N PHE A 137 -6.15 -17.68 3.02
CA PHE A 137 -7.53 -17.59 3.51
C PHE A 137 -8.45 -17.14 2.39
N GLU A 138 -9.33 -18.03 1.94
CA GLU A 138 -10.31 -17.75 0.85
C GLU A 138 -9.65 -17.15 -0.41
N ALA A 139 -8.39 -17.52 -0.65
CA ALA A 139 -7.59 -16.96 -1.72
C ALA A 139 -7.89 -17.67 -3.06
N PRO A 140 -7.88 -16.94 -4.19
CA PRO A 140 -8.00 -17.55 -5.51
C PRO A 140 -6.79 -18.44 -5.84
N THR A 141 -6.93 -19.34 -6.81
CA THR A 141 -5.88 -20.31 -7.21
C THR A 141 -4.50 -19.66 -7.43
N ARG A 142 -4.46 -18.48 -8.05
CA ARG A 142 -3.21 -17.73 -8.26
C ARG A 142 -2.53 -17.37 -6.93
N GLY A 143 -3.28 -16.83 -5.98
CA GLY A 143 -2.77 -16.50 -4.64
C GLY A 143 -2.33 -17.75 -3.86
N LEU A 144 -3.08 -18.84 -3.96
CA LEU A 144 -2.70 -20.11 -3.34
C LEU A 144 -1.37 -20.65 -3.90
N ASN A 145 -1.16 -20.55 -5.22
CA ASN A 145 0.10 -20.96 -5.85
C ASN A 145 1.27 -20.07 -5.43
N LEU A 146 1.07 -18.75 -5.34
CA LEU A 146 2.09 -17.81 -4.85
C LEU A 146 2.53 -18.17 -3.42
N LEU A 147 1.56 -18.31 -2.52
CA LEU A 147 1.80 -18.60 -1.11
C LEU A 147 2.47 -19.97 -0.93
N ARG A 148 2.06 -20.98 -1.71
CA ARG A 148 2.71 -22.30 -1.69
C ARG A 148 4.18 -22.24 -2.08
N THR A 149 4.55 -21.42 -3.07
CA THR A 149 5.95 -21.23 -3.49
C THR A 149 6.76 -20.43 -2.45
N CYS A 150 6.12 -19.45 -1.80
CA CYS A 150 6.75 -18.66 -0.75
C CYS A 150 7.09 -19.49 0.50
N ALA A 151 6.23 -20.43 0.90
CA ALA A 151 6.41 -21.28 2.07
C ALA A 151 7.75 -22.06 2.07
N SER A 152 8.33 -22.29 3.25
CA SER A 152 9.61 -23.02 3.38
C SER A 152 9.53 -24.49 2.98
N SER A 153 8.36 -25.12 3.07
CA SER A 153 8.09 -26.45 2.54
C SER A 153 6.58 -26.64 2.36
N PRO A 154 6.12 -27.72 1.69
CA PRO A 154 4.70 -28.02 1.58
C PRO A 154 3.96 -28.11 2.94
N ALA A 155 4.67 -28.48 4.02
CA ALA A 155 4.11 -28.54 5.37
C ALA A 155 3.94 -27.17 6.05
N HIS A 156 4.52 -26.11 5.49
CA HIS A 156 4.42 -24.73 6.00
C HIS A 156 3.35 -23.91 5.27
N PHE A 157 2.62 -24.52 4.33
CA PHE A 157 1.54 -23.89 3.58
C PHE A 157 0.18 -24.40 4.07
N TYR A 158 -0.73 -23.47 4.35
CA TYR A 158 -2.11 -23.76 4.76
C TYR A 158 -3.07 -23.09 3.79
N SER A 159 -3.97 -23.88 3.21
CA SER A 159 -5.09 -23.38 2.39
C SER A 159 -6.36 -23.58 3.20
N VAL A 160 -7.01 -22.49 3.60
CA VAL A 160 -8.16 -22.55 4.51
C VAL A 160 -9.31 -21.68 4.02
N SER A 161 -10.53 -22.05 4.44
CA SER A 161 -11.76 -21.30 4.21
C SER A 161 -12.63 -21.31 5.47
N GLY A 162 -13.45 -20.26 5.65
CA GLY A 162 -14.37 -20.16 6.78
C GLY A 162 -13.70 -20.28 8.15
N LEU A 163 -14.26 -21.10 9.04
CA LEU A 163 -13.82 -21.20 10.45
C LEU A 163 -12.46 -21.92 10.64
N GLN A 164 -11.88 -22.48 9.57
CA GLN A 164 -10.64 -23.27 9.64
C GLN A 164 -9.38 -22.43 9.84
N ILE A 165 -9.50 -21.09 9.86
CA ILE A 165 -8.36 -20.21 10.10
C ILE A 165 -7.76 -20.41 11.50
N ALA A 166 -8.58 -20.73 12.51
CA ALA A 166 -8.12 -21.04 13.86
C ALA A 166 -7.24 -22.30 13.89
N ASP A 167 -7.61 -23.32 13.11
CA ASP A 167 -6.86 -24.57 13.01
C ASP A 167 -5.50 -24.37 12.32
N ALA A 168 -5.43 -23.52 11.30
CA ALA A 168 -4.17 -23.16 10.66
C ALA A 168 -3.20 -22.49 11.65
N PHE A 169 -3.68 -21.50 12.41
CA PHE A 169 -2.86 -20.84 13.44
C PHE A 169 -2.45 -21.80 14.56
N ALA A 170 -3.34 -22.70 15.00
CA ALA A 170 -3.02 -23.72 15.99
C ALA A 170 -1.95 -24.71 15.47
N GLY A 171 -2.03 -25.11 14.20
CA GLY A 171 -1.04 -25.96 13.55
C GLY A 171 0.35 -25.32 13.50
N ILE A 172 0.44 -24.03 13.16
CA ILE A 172 1.70 -23.28 13.17
C ILE A 172 2.26 -23.20 14.59
N ALA A 173 1.43 -22.86 15.58
CA ALA A 173 1.85 -22.78 16.98
C ALA A 173 2.41 -24.10 17.51
N SER A 174 1.80 -25.23 17.14
CA SER A 174 2.30 -26.58 17.48
C SER A 174 3.66 -26.87 16.85
N SER A 175 3.82 -26.56 15.55
CA SER A 175 5.10 -26.74 14.82
C SER A 175 6.23 -25.92 15.45
N ILE A 176 5.96 -24.66 15.84
CA ILE A 176 6.94 -23.80 16.52
C ILE A 176 7.27 -24.34 17.91
N SER A 177 6.27 -24.77 18.67
CA SER A 177 6.46 -25.27 20.04
C SER A 177 7.31 -26.54 20.08
N LYS A 178 7.17 -27.43 19.09
CA LYS A 178 8.00 -28.65 18.99
C LYS A 178 9.48 -28.34 18.80
N LEU A 179 9.83 -27.29 18.05
CA LEU A 179 11.23 -26.88 17.86
C LEU A 179 11.89 -26.38 19.15
N ARG A 180 11.11 -25.88 20.12
CA ARG A 180 11.62 -25.41 21.43
C ARG A 180 11.79 -26.54 22.46
N LEU A 181 11.23 -27.72 22.19
CA LEU A 181 11.29 -28.88 23.10
C LEU A 181 12.40 -29.88 22.73
N THR A 182 13.07 -29.67 21.59
CA THR A 182 14.20 -30.50 21.12
C THR A 182 15.57 -29.87 21.38
N GLU A 183 15.63 -28.84 22.23
CA GLU A 183 16.86 -28.26 22.78
C GLU A 183 17.01 -28.59 24.27
#